data_AF-A0A836WBS9-F1
#
_entry.id   AF-A0A836WBS9-F1
#
_cell.length_a   1.000
_cell.length_b   1.000
_cell.length_c   1.000
_cell.angle_alpha   90.00
_cell.angle_beta   90.00
_cell.angle_gamma   90.00
#
_symmetry.space_group_name_H-M   'P 1'
#
loop_
_entity.id
_entity.type
_entity.pdbx_description
1 polymer ?
#
loop_
_entity_poly.entity_id
_entity_poly.type
_entity_poly.pdbx_seq_one_letter_code
_entity_poly.pdbx_strand_id
1 'polypeptide(L)'
;MIIDVPPGVYDIEASCIGYRTEVKKGVIVKTGHPLELKFYLKEAPIITKPIVSVAKQPDLTKEMVGTTIVIRPDELLFSPETYPLEKIMIQPAVSYTGTTFHVRGGRANEVLYLVDNIPILDRQNGELGLYFHQGMVEEAIFFPGTFGVEYGGALSGVINLISPVITDFSFKSRTLSEKPLTDFGFFNFQSTVIFKPAIITADLTTTDDWDPRLFLQRHKQRQDYCIYGKTRIPVRKDLKISLTGLRSRTQFDRYHPDWRYHIKHYRSDLRRGNMFSSN
;
A
#
# COMPACT_ATOMS: atom_id res chain seq x y z
N MET A 1 42.22 -13.77 -42.75
CA MET A 1 43.50 -14.42 -43.14
C MET A 1 44.49 -14.12 -42.03
N ILE A 2 45.05 -15.15 -41.41
CA ILE A 2 46.11 -15.01 -40.39
C ILE A 2 47.43 -15.33 -41.11
N ILE A 3 48.41 -14.46 -40.99
CA ILE A 3 49.74 -14.59 -41.61
C ILE A 3 50.81 -14.69 -40.52
N ASP A 4 51.97 -15.27 -40.87
CA ASP A 4 53.16 -15.38 -40.01
C ASP A 4 53.01 -16.28 -38.77
N VAL A 5 52.35 -17.44 -38.93
CA VAL A 5 52.27 -18.46 -37.87
C VAL A 5 53.46 -19.42 -37.99
N PRO A 6 54.32 -19.57 -36.97
CA PRO A 6 55.45 -20.50 -36.99
C PRO A 6 54.99 -21.95 -37.18
N PRO A 7 55.77 -22.81 -37.87
CA PRO A 7 55.43 -24.22 -38.03
C PRO A 7 55.38 -24.92 -36.66
N GLY A 8 54.34 -25.73 -36.44
CA GLY A 8 54.08 -26.34 -35.14
C GLY A 8 52.71 -27.00 -35.07
N VAL A 9 52.39 -27.57 -33.91
CA VAL A 9 51.07 -28.16 -33.63
C VAL A 9 50.29 -27.17 -32.76
N TYR A 10 49.11 -26.77 -33.21
CA TYR A 10 48.26 -25.78 -32.53
C TYR A 10 46.86 -26.32 -32.30
N ASP A 11 46.26 -25.88 -31.20
CA ASP A 11 44.83 -26.01 -30.96
C ASP A 11 44.19 -24.67 -31.34
N ILE A 12 43.32 -24.68 -32.36
CA ILE A 12 42.72 -23.46 -32.92
C ILE A 12 41.28 -23.35 -32.46
N GLU A 13 40.98 -22.24 -31.78
CA GLU A 13 39.66 -21.90 -31.26
C GLU A 13 38.99 -20.83 -32.12
N ALA A 14 37.70 -21.02 -32.41
CA ALA A 14 36.84 -20.01 -33.02
C ALA A 14 35.63 -19.72 -32.12
N SER A 15 35.41 -18.45 -31.77
CA SER A 15 34.30 -18.00 -30.93
C SER A 15 33.58 -16.80 -31.55
N CYS A 16 32.25 -16.73 -31.35
CA CYS A 16 31.39 -15.64 -31.80
C CYS A 16 30.22 -15.46 -30.82
N ILE A 17 29.77 -14.22 -30.60
CA ILE A 17 28.66 -13.92 -29.71
C ILE A 17 27.37 -14.57 -30.24
N GLY A 18 26.65 -15.30 -29.39
CA GLY A 18 25.45 -16.05 -29.78
C GLY A 18 25.73 -17.44 -30.38
N TYR A 19 26.99 -17.87 -30.39
CA TYR A 19 27.38 -19.19 -30.87
C TYR A 19 28.28 -19.92 -29.88
N ARG A 20 28.23 -21.25 -29.88
CA ARG A 20 29.11 -22.09 -29.07
C ARG A 20 30.52 -22.11 -29.67
N THR A 21 31.53 -21.83 -28.85
CA THR A 21 32.95 -21.98 -29.19
C THR A 21 33.27 -23.40 -29.68
N GLU A 22 33.97 -23.49 -30.81
CA GLU A 22 34.49 -24.74 -31.37
C GLU A 22 36.02 -24.73 -31.35
N VAL A 23 36.64 -25.81 -30.87
CA VAL A 23 38.10 -25.96 -30.80
C VAL A 23 38.52 -27.16 -31.64
N LYS A 24 39.39 -26.93 -32.62
CA LYS A 24 40.06 -27.99 -33.39
C LYS A 24 41.46 -28.22 -32.86
N LYS A 25 41.68 -29.39 -32.26
CA LYS A 25 42.94 -29.75 -31.64
C LYS A 25 43.90 -30.43 -32.61
N GLY A 26 45.20 -30.25 -32.38
CA GLY A 26 46.24 -30.98 -33.10
C GLY A 26 46.43 -30.55 -34.55
N VAL A 27 46.15 -29.29 -34.88
CA VAL A 27 46.33 -28.76 -36.23
C VAL A 27 47.81 -28.53 -36.51
N ILE A 28 48.34 -29.22 -37.52
CA ILE A 28 49.74 -29.13 -37.91
C ILE A 28 49.91 -28.03 -38.96
N VAL A 29 50.61 -26.96 -38.59
CA VAL A 29 50.98 -25.86 -39.50
C VAL A 29 52.37 -26.16 -40.06
N LYS A 30 52.46 -26.24 -41.40
CA LYS A 30 53.72 -26.48 -42.13
C LYS A 30 54.16 -25.22 -42.85
N THR A 31 55.48 -24.98 -42.92
CA THR A 31 56.05 -23.85 -43.63
C THR A 31 55.71 -23.90 -45.12
N GLY A 32 55.28 -22.77 -45.69
CA GLY A 32 55.05 -22.61 -47.12
C GLY A 32 53.73 -23.19 -47.66
N HIS A 33 52.88 -23.78 -46.81
CA HIS A 33 51.57 -24.29 -47.22
C HIS A 33 50.43 -23.55 -46.53
N PRO A 34 49.53 -22.88 -47.27
CA PRO A 34 48.33 -22.30 -46.68
C PRO A 34 47.39 -23.41 -46.20
N LEU A 35 46.91 -23.28 -44.97
CA LEU A 35 45.95 -24.22 -44.37
C LEU A 35 44.56 -23.57 -44.31
N GLU A 36 43.56 -24.24 -44.89
CA GLU A 36 42.16 -23.82 -44.82
C GLU A 36 41.42 -24.63 -43.75
N LEU A 37 40.84 -23.95 -42.75
CA LEU A 37 40.03 -24.57 -41.70
C LEU A 37 38.62 -24.01 -41.72
N LYS A 38 37.63 -24.88 -41.88
CA LYS A 38 36.21 -24.54 -41.80
C LYS A 38 35.66 -24.88 -40.42
N PHE A 39 35.11 -23.88 -39.72
CA PHE A 39 34.43 -24.04 -38.43
C PHE A 39 32.92 -23.94 -38.64
N TYR A 40 32.14 -24.77 -37.94
CA TYR A 40 30.68 -24.77 -38.03
C TYR A 40 30.11 -24.52 -36.63
N LEU A 41 30.00 -23.24 -36.29
CA LEU A 41 29.51 -22.84 -34.98
C LEU A 41 28.01 -23.10 -34.86
N LYS A 42 27.59 -23.73 -33.75
CA LYS A 42 26.18 -23.95 -33.43
C LYS A 42 25.63 -22.76 -32.65
N GLU A 43 24.45 -22.30 -33.02
CA GLU A 43 23.74 -21.22 -32.33
C GLU A 43 23.49 -21.60 -30.87
N ALA A 44 23.77 -20.68 -29.95
CA ALA A 44 23.55 -20.84 -28.52
C ALA A 44 22.85 -19.59 -27.98
N PRO A 45 21.75 -19.74 -27.20
CA PRO A 45 21.02 -18.59 -26.70
C PRO A 45 21.91 -17.74 -25.79
N ILE A 46 21.99 -16.44 -26.10
CA ILE A 46 22.69 -15.47 -25.26
C ILE A 46 21.84 -15.26 -24.01
N ILE A 47 22.23 -15.86 -22.89
CA ILE A 47 21.60 -15.62 -21.59
C ILE A 47 22.08 -14.24 -21.10
N THR A 48 21.35 -13.19 -21.48
CA THR A 48 21.51 -11.87 -20.87
C THR A 48 20.72 -11.80 -19.56
N LYS A 49 21.25 -11.07 -18.58
CA LYS A 49 20.45 -10.73 -17.39
C LYS A 49 19.26 -9.87 -17.85
N PRO A 50 18.03 -10.13 -17.37
CA PRO A 50 16.89 -9.32 -17.75
C PRO A 50 17.13 -7.86 -17.38
N ILE A 51 16.97 -6.96 -18.35
CA ILE A 51 16.85 -5.52 -18.09
C ILE A 51 15.45 -5.31 -17.53
N VAL A 52 15.35 -5.16 -16.20
CA VAL A 52 14.08 -4.85 -15.54
C VAL A 52 13.84 -3.35 -15.67
N SER A 53 13.07 -2.93 -16.69
CA SER A 53 12.55 -1.57 -16.74
C SER A 53 11.40 -1.44 -15.73
N VAL A 54 11.65 -0.80 -14.60
CA VAL A 54 10.58 -0.39 -13.67
C VAL A 54 9.89 0.81 -14.31
N ALA A 55 8.75 0.57 -14.96
CA ALA A 55 7.90 1.66 -15.44
C ALA A 55 7.37 2.42 -14.21
N LYS A 56 7.71 3.71 -14.08
CA LYS A 56 6.98 4.61 -13.19
C LYS A 56 5.54 4.67 -13.70
N GLN A 57 4.58 4.22 -12.89
CA GLN A 57 3.17 4.43 -13.19
C GLN A 57 2.94 5.92 -13.46
N PRO A 58 2.33 6.29 -14.60
CA PRO A 58 2.03 7.70 -14.87
C PRO A 58 1.15 8.27 -13.76
N ASP A 59 1.46 9.48 -13.31
CA ASP A 59 0.78 10.13 -12.19
C ASP A 59 -0.68 10.47 -12.48
N LEU A 60 -1.06 10.56 -13.76
CA LEU A 60 -2.41 10.97 -14.20
C LEU A 60 -2.77 10.26 -15.52
N THR A 61 -3.94 9.63 -15.57
CA THR A 61 -4.57 9.15 -16.81
C THR A 61 -5.40 10.29 -17.42
N LYS A 62 -5.43 10.38 -18.76
CA LYS A 62 -6.19 11.42 -19.51
C LYS A 62 -7.71 11.41 -19.26
N GLU A 63 -8.22 10.40 -18.57
CA GLU A 63 -9.64 10.19 -18.29
C GLU A 63 -10.13 10.93 -17.04
N MET A 64 -9.22 11.56 -16.27
CA MET A 64 -9.60 12.32 -15.08
C MET A 64 -10.30 13.63 -15.45
N VAL A 65 -11.58 13.75 -15.06
CA VAL A 65 -12.45 14.91 -15.34
C VAL A 65 -12.22 16.07 -14.33
N GLY A 66 -11.36 15.88 -13.33
CA GLY A 66 -11.16 16.84 -12.25
C GLY A 66 -9.85 16.66 -11.51
N THR A 67 -9.65 17.49 -10.48
CA THR A 67 -8.49 17.39 -9.58
C THR A 67 -8.55 16.07 -8.82
N THR A 68 -7.51 15.26 -8.94
CA THR A 68 -7.34 14.03 -8.14
C THR A 68 -6.02 14.08 -7.42
N ILE A 69 -6.05 13.72 -6.14
CA ILE A 69 -4.87 13.56 -5.29
C ILE A 69 -4.75 12.07 -5.01
N VAL A 70 -3.60 11.50 -5.37
CA VAL A 70 -3.29 10.10 -5.15
C VAL A 70 -2.16 10.02 -4.15
N ILE A 71 -2.45 9.50 -2.96
CA ILE A 71 -1.44 9.23 -1.93
C ILE A 71 -0.96 7.80 -2.15
N ARG A 72 0.27 7.68 -2.61
CA ARG A 72 0.89 6.42 -3.03
C ARG A 72 1.42 5.59 -1.84
N PRO A 73 1.71 4.30 -2.03
CA PRO A 73 2.17 3.42 -0.95
C PRO A 73 3.49 3.89 -0.31
N ASP A 74 4.41 4.44 -1.09
CA ASP A 74 5.67 5.00 -0.62
C ASP A 74 5.45 6.23 0.26
N GLU A 75 4.53 7.12 -0.12
CA GLU A 75 4.17 8.26 0.72
C GLU A 75 3.49 7.84 2.02
N LEU A 76 2.65 6.80 1.99
CA LEU A 76 2.06 6.23 3.19
C LEU A 76 3.13 5.59 4.07
N LEU A 77 4.04 4.77 3.52
CA LEU A 77 5.09 4.08 4.27
C LEU A 77 5.99 5.03 5.07
N PHE A 78 6.32 6.19 4.53
CA PHE A 78 7.14 7.21 5.20
C PHE A 78 6.32 8.27 5.96
N SER A 79 5.01 8.07 6.08
CA SER A 79 4.10 8.92 6.86
C SER A 79 4.41 8.81 8.36
N PRO A 80 4.70 9.91 9.07
CA PRO A 80 4.70 9.92 10.53
C PRO A 80 3.31 9.62 11.13
N GLU A 81 2.26 9.90 10.37
CA GLU A 81 0.87 9.64 10.71
C GLU A 81 0.58 8.15 10.96
N THR A 82 -0.33 7.87 11.89
CA THR A 82 -0.74 6.48 12.19
C THR A 82 -1.89 6.04 11.27
N TYR A 83 -2.76 6.99 10.90
CA TYR A 83 -3.96 6.72 10.13
C TYR A 83 -3.85 7.31 8.71
N PRO A 84 -4.26 6.58 7.66
CA PRO A 84 -4.17 7.05 6.28
C PRO A 84 -5.04 8.29 6.01
N LEU A 85 -6.09 8.50 6.81
CA LEU A 85 -6.92 9.70 6.71
C LEU A 85 -6.19 10.97 7.17
N GLU A 86 -5.22 10.86 8.08
CA GLU A 86 -4.44 12.01 8.59
C GLU A 86 -3.66 12.69 7.45
N LYS A 87 -3.11 11.89 6.53
CA LYS A 87 -2.49 12.37 5.28
C LYS A 87 -3.45 13.13 4.37
N ILE A 88 -4.74 12.80 4.39
CA ILE A 88 -5.76 13.51 3.60
C ILE A 88 -6.11 14.84 4.27
N MET A 89 -6.03 14.92 5.61
CA MET A 89 -6.37 16.14 6.36
C MET A 89 -5.48 17.33 6.02
N ILE A 90 -4.23 17.05 5.66
CA ILE A 90 -3.22 18.05 5.31
C ILE A 90 -3.25 18.43 3.82
N GLN A 91 -4.14 17.82 3.03
CA GLN A 91 -4.23 18.11 1.60
C GLN A 91 -4.91 19.47 1.34
N PRO A 92 -4.59 20.12 0.21
CA PRO A 92 -5.29 21.33 -0.21
C PRO A 92 -6.80 21.11 -0.30
N ALA A 93 -7.57 22.15 0.00
CA ALA A 93 -9.03 22.16 0.02
C ALA A 93 -9.68 21.30 1.13
N VAL A 94 -8.89 20.75 2.05
CA VAL A 94 -9.38 20.13 3.28
C VAL A 94 -9.19 21.08 4.45
N SER A 95 -10.25 21.29 5.23
CA SER A 95 -10.17 21.95 6.53
C SER A 95 -10.67 21.00 7.61
N TYR A 96 -9.95 20.95 8.72
CA TYR A 96 -10.25 20.09 9.85
C TYR A 96 -10.70 20.92 11.04
N THR A 97 -11.78 20.51 11.70
CA THR A 97 -12.24 21.11 12.96
C THR A 97 -12.61 20.00 13.93
N GLY A 98 -11.87 19.88 15.03
CA GLY A 98 -12.14 18.90 16.07
C GLY A 98 -11.83 17.47 15.62
N THR A 99 -12.85 16.71 15.19
CA THR A 99 -12.73 15.35 14.64
C THR A 99 -13.33 15.23 13.24
N THR A 100 -13.66 16.36 12.63
CA THR A 100 -14.58 16.42 11.50
C THR A 100 -13.93 17.07 10.28
N PHE A 101 -14.12 16.45 9.13
CA PHE A 101 -13.53 16.85 7.85
C PHE A 101 -14.49 17.71 7.05
N HIS A 102 -13.94 18.77 6.46
CA HIS A 102 -14.65 19.62 5.53
C HIS A 102 -13.84 19.74 4.25
N VAL A 103 -14.41 19.32 3.14
CA VAL A 103 -13.79 19.42 1.83
C VAL A 103 -14.45 20.56 1.06
N ARG A 104 -13.66 21.52 0.57
CA ARG A 104 -14.14 22.73 -0.12
C ARG A 104 -15.26 23.48 0.62
N GLY A 105 -15.22 23.51 1.95
CA GLY A 105 -16.22 24.19 2.79
C GLY A 105 -17.55 23.43 2.96
N GLY A 106 -17.64 22.20 2.46
CA GLY A 106 -18.80 21.33 2.65
C GLY A 106 -18.93 20.74 4.05
N ARG A 107 -20.09 20.16 4.35
CA ARG A 107 -20.33 19.46 5.63
C ARG A 107 -19.62 18.11 5.66
N ALA A 108 -19.42 17.58 6.85
CA ALA A 108 -18.76 16.30 7.03
C ALA A 108 -19.54 15.11 6.48
N ASN A 109 -20.87 15.18 6.50
CA ASN A 109 -21.76 14.18 5.92
C ASN A 109 -21.94 14.35 4.39
N GLU A 110 -21.23 15.28 3.78
CA GLU A 110 -21.20 15.49 2.33
C GLU A 110 -19.94 14.88 1.68
N VAL A 111 -19.08 14.24 2.48
CA VAL A 111 -17.88 13.52 2.04
C VAL A 111 -18.19 12.03 1.99
N LEU A 112 -17.96 11.41 0.83
CA LEU A 112 -18.14 9.97 0.65
C LEU A 112 -16.82 9.24 0.93
N TYR A 113 -16.86 8.31 1.89
CA TYR A 113 -15.73 7.43 2.20
C TYR A 113 -15.98 6.05 1.60
N LEU A 114 -14.98 5.54 0.87
CA LEU A 114 -15.00 4.27 0.16
C LEU A 114 -13.78 3.43 0.54
N VAL A 115 -13.97 2.11 0.55
CA VAL A 115 -12.89 1.12 0.59
C VAL A 115 -13.09 0.18 -0.58
N ASP A 116 -12.12 0.09 -1.48
CA ASP A 116 -12.26 -0.66 -2.73
C ASP A 116 -13.57 -0.30 -3.49
N ASN A 117 -13.95 0.99 -3.52
CA ASN A 117 -15.22 1.50 -4.07
C ASN A 117 -16.50 1.09 -3.33
N ILE A 118 -16.41 0.53 -2.12
CA ILE A 118 -17.57 0.20 -1.28
C ILE A 118 -17.76 1.30 -0.22
N PRO A 119 -18.95 1.91 -0.10
CA PRO A 119 -19.21 2.95 0.88
C PRO A 119 -19.19 2.43 2.32
N ILE A 120 -18.51 3.17 3.18
CA ILE A 120 -18.24 2.81 4.60
C ILE A 120 -18.82 3.81 5.61
N LEU A 121 -19.76 4.64 5.16
CA LEU A 121 -20.45 5.61 5.97
C LEU A 121 -21.37 4.93 6.99
N ASP A 122 -21.45 5.49 8.19
CA ASP A 122 -22.50 5.14 9.13
C ASP A 122 -23.84 5.66 8.59
N ARG A 123 -24.80 4.75 8.42
CA ARG A 123 -26.13 5.05 7.86
C ARG A 123 -26.95 5.99 8.73
N GLN A 124 -26.65 6.10 10.02
CA GLN A 124 -27.46 6.89 10.95
C GLN A 124 -27.14 8.38 10.90
N ASN A 125 -25.87 8.75 10.71
CA ASN A 125 -25.40 10.14 10.75
C ASN A 125 -24.63 10.57 9.49
N GLY A 126 -24.32 9.65 8.57
CA GLY A 126 -23.54 9.94 7.37
C GLY A 126 -22.08 10.29 7.67
N GLU A 127 -21.58 9.96 8.87
CA GLU A 127 -20.18 10.17 9.23
C GLU A 127 -19.35 8.91 8.92
N LEU A 128 -18.03 9.04 9.01
CA LEU A 128 -17.12 7.90 8.94
C LEU A 128 -17.39 6.93 10.11
N GLY A 129 -17.96 5.77 9.81
CA GLY A 129 -18.32 4.76 10.80
C GLY A 129 -17.17 3.82 11.20
N LEU A 130 -16.05 3.85 10.46
CA LEU A 130 -14.95 2.89 10.58
C LEU A 130 -13.59 3.60 10.65
N TYR A 131 -12.71 3.13 11.52
CA TYR A 131 -11.31 3.55 11.58
C TYR A 131 -10.44 2.60 10.75
N PHE A 132 -9.56 3.17 9.92
CA PHE A 132 -8.65 2.45 9.03
C PHE A 132 -7.24 2.67 9.49
N HIS A 133 -6.43 1.63 9.46
CA HIS A 133 -5.03 1.73 9.78
C HIS A 133 -4.21 1.68 8.51
N GLN A 134 -2.98 2.18 8.58
CA GLN A 134 -2.16 2.32 7.41
C GLN A 134 -1.87 0.98 6.72
N GLY A 135 -1.66 -0.11 7.48
CA GLY A 135 -1.49 -1.45 6.90
C GLY A 135 -2.67 -1.97 6.07
N MET A 136 -3.86 -1.37 6.19
CA MET A 136 -5.07 -1.76 5.44
C MET A 136 -5.16 -1.06 4.08
N VAL A 137 -4.33 -0.04 3.85
CA VAL A 137 -4.41 0.86 2.70
C VAL A 137 -3.09 0.84 1.97
N GLU A 138 -3.12 0.41 0.72
CA GLU A 138 -1.96 0.47 -0.17
C GLU A 138 -1.93 1.85 -0.85
N GLU A 139 -3.08 2.40 -1.21
CA GLU A 139 -3.21 3.68 -1.91
C GLU A 139 -4.47 4.40 -1.46
N ALA A 140 -4.43 5.72 -1.33
CA ALA A 140 -5.59 6.54 -1.03
C ALA A 140 -5.84 7.54 -2.16
N ILE A 141 -7.02 7.47 -2.76
CA ILE A 141 -7.43 8.35 -3.86
C ILE A 141 -8.42 9.36 -3.29
N PHE A 142 -8.12 10.64 -3.44
CA PHE A 142 -8.93 11.74 -2.96
C PHE A 142 -9.37 12.65 -4.10
N PHE A 143 -10.68 12.85 -4.18
CA PHE A 143 -11.32 13.79 -5.09
C PHE A 143 -11.89 14.95 -4.27
N PRO A 144 -11.19 16.11 -4.21
CA PRO A 144 -11.70 17.29 -3.51
C PRO A 144 -12.92 17.94 -4.21
N GLY A 145 -13.32 17.44 -5.38
CA GLY A 145 -14.52 17.85 -6.12
C GLY A 145 -14.43 17.40 -7.58
N THR A 146 -15.43 17.74 -8.40
CA THR A 146 -15.45 17.41 -9.85
C THR A 146 -15.22 15.91 -10.13
N PHE A 147 -15.90 15.06 -9.36
CA PHE A 147 -15.90 13.60 -9.51
C PHE A 147 -17.12 13.12 -10.31
N GLY A 148 -17.05 11.91 -10.87
CA GLY A 148 -18.09 11.37 -11.74
C GLY A 148 -19.37 10.96 -10.99
N VAL A 149 -20.41 10.65 -11.78
CA VAL A 149 -21.76 10.31 -11.29
C VAL A 149 -21.78 8.98 -10.53
N GLU A 150 -20.79 8.13 -10.75
CA GLU A 150 -20.59 6.86 -10.03
C GLU A 150 -20.46 7.04 -8.51
N TYR A 151 -20.05 8.24 -8.06
CA TYR A 151 -19.93 8.59 -6.64
C TYR A 151 -21.17 9.30 -6.08
N GLY A 152 -22.35 8.97 -6.62
CA GLY A 152 -23.63 9.54 -6.21
C GLY A 152 -23.80 9.64 -4.69
N GLY A 153 -24.36 10.76 -4.22
CA GLY A 153 -24.53 11.06 -2.80
C GLY A 153 -23.35 11.81 -2.15
N ALA A 154 -22.18 11.87 -2.80
CA ALA A 154 -21.12 12.81 -2.41
C ALA A 154 -21.44 14.21 -2.95
N LEU A 155 -21.33 15.24 -2.11
CA LEU A 155 -21.52 16.64 -2.52
C LEU A 155 -20.22 17.44 -2.44
N SER A 156 -19.32 17.06 -1.53
CA SER A 156 -18.18 17.90 -1.15
C SER A 156 -16.83 17.22 -1.41
N GLY A 157 -16.74 15.90 -1.31
CA GLY A 157 -15.53 15.17 -1.65
C GLY A 157 -15.73 13.66 -1.66
N VAL A 158 -14.81 12.94 -2.31
CA VAL A 158 -14.78 11.48 -2.32
C VAL A 158 -13.38 11.02 -1.90
N ILE A 159 -13.32 10.12 -0.93
CA ILE A 159 -12.09 9.48 -0.47
C ILE A 159 -12.25 7.98 -0.70
N ASN A 160 -11.35 7.38 -1.45
CA ASN A 160 -11.33 5.95 -1.75
C ASN A 160 -10.02 5.32 -1.30
N LEU A 161 -10.10 4.47 -0.29
CA LEU A 161 -8.98 3.70 0.24
C LEU A 161 -8.89 2.38 -0.51
N ILE A 162 -7.78 2.15 -1.19
CA ILE A 162 -7.53 0.94 -1.95
C ILE A 162 -6.72 -0.03 -1.08
N SER A 163 -7.25 -1.24 -0.92
CA SER A 163 -6.55 -2.28 -0.18
C SER A 163 -5.39 -2.89 -0.98
N PRO A 164 -4.40 -3.50 -0.30
CA PRO A 164 -3.31 -4.20 -0.98
C PRO A 164 -3.79 -5.28 -1.95
N VAL A 165 -2.96 -5.61 -2.93
CA VAL A 165 -3.27 -6.66 -3.92
C VAL A 165 -2.92 -8.04 -3.36
N ILE A 166 -3.78 -9.04 -3.62
CA ILE A 166 -3.51 -10.43 -3.22
C ILE A 166 -2.32 -10.97 -4.03
N THR A 167 -1.23 -11.26 -3.34
CA THR A 167 0.00 -11.89 -3.86
C THR A 167 0.21 -13.27 -3.22
N ASP A 168 1.24 -14.02 -3.65
CA ASP A 168 1.46 -15.40 -3.19
C ASP A 168 1.63 -15.51 -1.68
N PHE A 169 2.60 -14.78 -1.12
CA PHE A 169 2.77 -14.62 0.32
C PHE A 169 3.52 -13.31 0.61
N SER A 170 2.99 -12.48 1.50
CA SER A 170 3.67 -11.30 2.03
C SER A 170 3.23 -11.08 3.47
N PHE A 171 4.19 -10.84 4.35
CA PHE A 171 3.94 -10.49 5.73
C PHE A 171 4.58 -9.13 6.01
N LYS A 172 3.78 -8.19 6.51
CA LYS A 172 4.23 -6.87 6.97
C LYS A 172 3.77 -6.69 8.42
N SER A 173 4.68 -6.26 9.29
CA SER A 173 4.31 -5.79 10.63
C SER A 173 4.95 -4.43 10.88
N ARG A 174 4.23 -3.57 11.58
CA ARG A 174 4.70 -2.26 12.02
C ARG A 174 4.33 -2.09 13.48
N THR A 175 5.29 -1.67 14.28
CA THR A 175 5.05 -1.27 15.67
C THR A 175 5.47 0.18 15.80
N LEU A 176 4.56 1.03 16.25
CA LEU A 176 4.86 2.39 16.67
C LEU A 176 4.75 2.43 18.19
N SER A 177 5.77 2.97 18.85
CA SER A 177 5.74 3.21 20.28
C SER A 177 6.31 4.59 20.53
N GLU A 178 5.48 5.48 21.03
CA GLU A 178 5.88 6.83 21.37
C GLU A 178 5.72 7.02 22.87
N LYS A 179 6.82 7.45 23.49
CA LYS A 179 6.81 7.98 24.85
C LYS A 179 7.36 9.39 24.75
N PRO A 180 6.52 10.44 24.82
CA PRO A 180 7.02 11.79 25.00
C PRO A 180 7.85 11.84 26.31
N LEU A 181 8.52 12.95 26.59
CA LEU A 181 9.31 13.17 27.84
C LEU A 181 8.49 13.06 29.16
N THR A 182 7.25 12.61 29.08
CA THR A 182 6.23 12.44 30.12
C THR A 182 5.81 10.97 30.25
N ASP A 183 5.18 10.57 31.36
CA ASP A 183 4.76 9.19 31.66
C ASP A 183 3.64 8.60 30.75
N PHE A 184 3.35 9.18 29.58
CA PHE A 184 2.33 8.71 28.64
C PHE A 184 2.92 7.76 27.62
N GLY A 185 2.24 6.65 27.37
CA GLY A 185 2.54 5.76 26.27
C GLY A 185 1.50 5.87 25.15
N PHE A 186 1.98 5.97 23.92
CA PHE A 186 1.25 5.56 22.73
C PHE A 186 1.87 4.28 22.22
N PHE A 187 1.06 3.26 21.96
CA PHE A 187 1.48 2.02 21.35
C PHE A 187 0.51 1.64 20.23
N ASN A 188 1.05 1.37 19.06
CA ASN A 188 0.32 0.87 17.91
C ASN A 188 1.04 -0.36 17.35
N PHE A 189 0.28 -1.41 17.07
CA PHE A 189 0.76 -2.61 16.42
C PHE A 189 -0.14 -2.93 15.23
N GLN A 190 0.48 -2.98 14.05
CA GLN A 190 -0.15 -3.30 12.78
C GLN A 190 0.47 -4.58 12.23
N SER A 191 -0.37 -5.50 11.77
CA SER A 191 0.07 -6.70 11.05
C SER A 191 -0.80 -6.93 9.83
N THR A 192 -0.16 -7.18 8.69
CA THR A 192 -0.79 -7.51 7.42
C THR A 192 -0.20 -8.80 6.89
N VAL A 193 -1.06 -9.76 6.63
CA VAL A 193 -0.72 -11.05 6.01
C VAL A 193 -1.48 -11.15 4.70
N ILE A 194 -0.73 -11.25 3.61
CA ILE A 194 -1.24 -11.49 2.26
C ILE A 194 -0.83 -12.90 1.89
N PHE A 195 -1.77 -13.73 1.46
CA PHE A 195 -1.49 -15.07 0.95
C PHE A 195 -2.57 -15.43 -0.04
N LYS A 196 -2.30 -16.09 -1.16
CA LYS A 196 -3.40 -16.48 -2.05
C LYS A 196 -4.35 -17.45 -1.32
N PRO A 197 -5.69 -17.21 -1.30
CA PRO A 197 -6.47 -16.19 -2.03
C PRO A 197 -6.94 -14.98 -1.19
N ALA A 198 -6.35 -14.70 -0.02
CA ALA A 198 -6.82 -13.73 0.95
C ALA A 198 -5.78 -12.71 1.45
N ILE A 199 -6.29 -11.64 2.04
CA ILE A 199 -5.54 -10.63 2.80
C ILE A 199 -6.23 -10.52 4.14
N ILE A 200 -5.43 -10.48 5.20
CA ILE A 200 -5.87 -10.25 6.56
C ILE A 200 -4.98 -9.17 7.15
N THR A 201 -5.60 -8.10 7.63
CA THR A 201 -4.93 -7.02 8.34
C THR A 201 -5.56 -6.87 9.72
N ALA A 202 -4.71 -6.71 10.73
CA ALA A 202 -5.12 -6.43 12.10
C ALA A 202 -4.33 -5.23 12.63
N ASP A 203 -5.01 -4.39 13.39
CA ASP A 203 -4.42 -3.30 14.15
C ASP A 203 -4.91 -3.33 15.60
N LEU A 204 -3.98 -3.00 16.49
CA LEU A 204 -4.25 -2.66 17.87
C LEU A 204 -3.56 -1.34 18.21
N THR A 205 -4.33 -0.37 18.68
CA THR A 205 -3.81 0.90 19.21
C THR A 205 -4.23 1.07 20.66
N THR A 206 -3.28 1.39 21.53
CA THR A 206 -3.51 1.66 22.94
C THR A 206 -2.77 2.93 23.35
N THR A 207 -3.44 3.82 24.06
CA THR A 207 -2.80 4.97 24.67
C THR A 207 -3.38 5.27 26.04
N ASP A 208 -2.53 5.76 26.94
CA ASP A 208 -2.93 6.17 28.28
C ASP A 208 -3.64 7.54 28.30
N ASP A 209 -3.34 8.38 27.31
CA ASP A 209 -3.93 9.70 27.13
C ASP A 209 -4.14 10.02 25.64
N TRP A 210 -5.39 9.93 25.18
CA TRP A 210 -5.73 10.22 23.78
C TRP A 210 -5.73 11.73 23.44
N ASP A 211 -5.70 12.61 24.43
CA ASP A 211 -5.63 14.08 24.31
C ASP A 211 -4.54 14.59 25.27
N PRO A 212 -3.25 14.33 24.94
CA PRO A 212 -2.15 14.50 25.87
C PRO A 212 -2.02 15.97 26.30
N ARG A 213 -1.93 16.17 27.62
CA ARG A 213 -1.63 17.47 28.24
C ARG A 213 -0.34 17.36 29.03
N LEU A 214 0.03 18.44 29.75
CA LEU A 214 1.22 18.48 30.60
C LEU A 214 1.24 17.41 31.72
N PHE A 215 0.11 16.78 32.05
CA PHE A 215 -0.03 15.83 33.16
C PHE A 215 -1.09 14.75 32.87
N LEU A 216 -0.93 13.56 33.47
CA LEU A 216 -1.84 12.43 33.26
C LEU A 216 -3.21 12.79 33.81
N GLN A 217 -4.23 12.63 32.98
CA GLN A 217 -5.59 12.76 33.45
C GLN A 217 -6.21 11.37 33.61
N ARG A 218 -7.04 11.22 34.64
CA ARG A 218 -7.83 10.00 34.83
C ARG A 218 -8.84 9.87 33.70
N HIS A 219 -9.18 8.65 33.33
CA HIS A 219 -10.20 8.36 32.31
C HIS A 219 -9.88 8.98 30.94
N LYS A 220 -8.63 8.88 30.50
CA LYS A 220 -8.19 9.25 29.15
C LYS A 220 -7.55 8.11 28.37
N GLN A 221 -7.66 6.89 28.88
CA GLN A 221 -7.21 5.70 28.17
C GLN A 221 -8.07 5.48 26.92
N ARG A 222 -7.42 5.13 25.82
CA ARG A 222 -8.08 4.76 24.57
C ARG A 222 -7.53 3.44 24.05
N GLN A 223 -8.44 2.61 23.58
CA GLN A 223 -8.15 1.34 22.93
C GLN A 223 -8.94 1.25 21.63
N ASP A 224 -8.21 1.09 20.54
CA ASP A 224 -8.76 0.85 19.22
C ASP A 224 -8.29 -0.50 18.70
N TYR A 225 -9.19 -1.23 18.06
CA TYR A 225 -8.82 -2.37 17.25
C TYR A 225 -9.58 -2.36 15.94
N CYS A 226 -8.91 -2.83 14.88
CA CYS A 226 -9.52 -3.01 13.58
C CYS A 226 -9.01 -4.29 12.94
N ILE A 227 -9.91 -5.05 12.34
CA ILE A 227 -9.60 -6.25 11.59
C ILE A 227 -10.26 -6.11 10.23
N TYR A 228 -9.48 -6.34 9.18
CA TYR A 228 -9.93 -6.32 7.81
C TYR A 228 -9.51 -7.59 7.10
N GLY A 229 -10.44 -8.15 6.34
CA GLY A 229 -10.24 -9.35 5.56
C GLY A 229 -10.80 -9.16 4.15
N LYS A 230 -10.01 -9.55 3.15
CA LYS A 230 -10.47 -9.60 1.76
C LYS A 230 -10.05 -10.93 1.15
N THR A 231 -10.96 -11.63 0.50
CA THR A 231 -10.65 -12.88 -0.20
C THR A 231 -11.22 -12.85 -1.61
N ARG A 232 -10.52 -13.46 -2.56
CA ARG A 232 -10.95 -13.55 -3.95
C ARG A 232 -11.02 -15.00 -4.39
N ILE A 233 -12.24 -15.50 -4.55
CA ILE A 233 -12.53 -16.90 -4.86
C ILE A 233 -12.85 -17.00 -6.36
N PRO A 234 -12.04 -17.74 -7.15
CA PRO A 234 -12.40 -18.06 -8.53
C PRO A 234 -13.48 -19.16 -8.52
N VAL A 235 -14.67 -18.85 -9.02
CA VAL A 235 -15.78 -19.81 -9.13
C VAL A 235 -15.75 -20.53 -10.48
N ARG A 236 -15.43 -19.79 -11.55
CA ARG A 236 -15.18 -20.28 -12.92
C ARG A 236 -14.09 -19.44 -13.58
N LYS A 237 -13.62 -19.82 -14.78
CA LYS A 237 -12.60 -19.06 -15.53
C LYS A 237 -12.96 -17.58 -15.70
N ASP A 238 -14.25 -17.28 -15.86
CA ASP A 238 -14.76 -15.92 -16.13
C ASP A 238 -15.49 -15.30 -14.93
N LEU A 239 -15.70 -16.05 -13.84
CA LEU A 239 -16.43 -15.59 -12.65
C LEU A 239 -15.53 -15.63 -11.42
N LYS A 240 -15.27 -14.45 -10.87
CA LYS A 240 -14.50 -14.26 -9.63
C LYS A 240 -15.39 -13.55 -8.63
N ILE A 241 -15.51 -14.10 -7.43
CA ILE A 241 -16.22 -13.46 -6.32
C ILE A 241 -15.17 -12.90 -5.36
N SER A 242 -15.39 -11.67 -4.92
CA SER A 242 -14.63 -11.00 -3.87
C SER A 242 -15.50 -10.86 -2.63
N LEU A 243 -14.98 -11.29 -1.49
CA LEU A 243 -15.61 -11.09 -0.19
C LEU A 243 -14.71 -10.18 0.64
N THR A 244 -15.29 -9.13 1.18
CA THR A 244 -14.58 -8.15 2.00
C THR A 244 -15.33 -7.97 3.32
N GLY A 245 -14.61 -8.04 4.43
CA GLY A 245 -15.15 -7.85 5.77
C GLY A 245 -14.26 -6.90 6.58
N LEU A 246 -14.88 -6.04 7.37
CA LEU A 246 -14.18 -5.15 8.30
C LEU A 246 -14.90 -5.16 9.65
N ARG A 247 -14.13 -5.20 10.73
CA ARG A 247 -14.63 -5.06 12.10
C ARG A 247 -13.73 -4.12 12.88
N SER A 248 -14.31 -3.06 13.43
CA SER A 248 -13.61 -2.07 14.24
C SER A 248 -14.31 -1.84 15.57
N ARG A 249 -13.53 -1.46 16.58
CA ARG A 249 -14.04 -0.89 17.82
C ARG A 249 -13.07 0.17 18.32
N THR A 250 -13.65 1.24 18.80
CA THR A 250 -12.94 2.33 19.46
C THR A 250 -13.62 2.58 20.79
N GLN A 251 -12.84 2.58 21.86
CA GLN A 251 -13.31 2.87 23.19
C GLN A 251 -12.42 3.92 23.82
N PHE A 252 -13.02 5.03 24.23
CA PHE A 252 -12.33 6.11 24.92
C PHE A 252 -13.29 6.86 25.83
N ASP A 253 -12.74 7.47 26.86
CA ASP A 253 -13.48 8.33 27.76
C ASP A 253 -13.18 9.79 27.42
N ARG A 254 -14.23 10.59 27.22
CA ARG A 254 -14.13 12.04 27.13
C ARG A 254 -14.16 12.55 28.56
N TYR A 255 -12.99 12.84 29.11
CA TYR A 255 -12.84 13.55 30.37
C TYR A 255 -12.22 14.92 30.11
N HIS A 256 -12.92 16.00 30.48
CA HIS A 256 -12.37 17.34 30.46
C HIS A 256 -12.00 17.78 31.89
N PRO A 257 -10.82 18.38 32.12
CA PRO A 257 -10.39 18.76 33.47
C PRO A 257 -11.24 19.88 34.09
N ASP A 258 -11.94 20.69 33.29
CA ASP A 258 -12.93 21.66 33.80
C ASP A 258 -14.06 20.97 34.60
N TRP A 259 -14.22 19.66 34.41
CA TRP A 259 -15.22 18.85 35.10
C TRP A 259 -14.73 18.32 36.45
N ARG A 260 -13.55 18.75 36.94
CA ARG A 260 -13.00 18.35 38.25
C ARG A 260 -13.98 18.57 39.41
N TYR A 261 -14.90 19.54 39.29
CA TYR A 261 -15.95 19.82 40.29
C TYR A 261 -17.32 19.24 39.93
N HIS A 262 -17.45 18.58 38.78
CA HIS A 262 -18.69 18.04 38.22
C HIS A 262 -18.53 16.55 37.89
N ILE A 263 -18.41 15.72 38.94
CA ILE A 263 -18.12 14.28 38.89
C ILE A 263 -19.16 13.48 38.06
N LYS A 264 -20.36 14.04 37.83
CA LYS A 264 -21.43 13.41 37.03
C LYS A 264 -21.35 13.69 35.52
N HIS A 265 -20.44 14.56 35.09
CA HIS A 265 -20.25 14.90 33.68
C HIS A 265 -18.99 14.20 33.17
N TYR A 266 -19.01 12.88 33.01
CA TYR A 266 -18.04 12.17 32.17
C TYR A 266 -18.81 11.39 31.11
N ARG A 267 -18.29 11.35 29.89
CA ARG A 267 -18.92 10.62 28.78
C ARG A 267 -17.94 9.56 28.28
N SER A 268 -18.30 8.30 28.48
CA SER A 268 -17.62 7.19 27.82
C SER A 268 -18.21 6.99 26.44
N ASP A 269 -17.37 6.92 25.41
CA ASP A 269 -17.79 6.62 24.04
C ASP A 269 -17.25 5.24 23.65
N LEU A 270 -18.19 4.37 23.27
CA LEU A 270 -17.90 3.09 22.65
C LEU A 270 -18.47 3.10 21.24
N ARG A 271 -17.58 3.06 20.24
CA ARG A 271 -17.95 2.94 18.83
C ARG A 271 -17.61 1.55 18.34
N ARG A 272 -18.52 0.93 17.58
CA ARG A 272 -18.33 -0.37 16.94
C ARG A 272 -18.78 -0.25 15.50
N GLY A 273 -17.98 -0.80 14.60
CA GLY A 273 -18.30 -0.83 13.19
C GLY A 273 -18.09 -2.22 12.62
N ASN A 274 -19.06 -2.66 11.81
CA ASN A 274 -18.97 -3.92 11.09
C ASN A 274 -19.37 -3.65 9.63
N MET A 275 -18.57 -4.14 8.70
CA MET A 275 -18.86 -4.11 7.27
C MET A 275 -18.69 -5.52 6.72
N PHE A 276 -19.62 -5.92 5.86
CA PHE A 276 -19.50 -7.10 5.03
C PHE A 276 -19.99 -6.75 3.63
N SER A 277 -19.22 -7.11 2.61
CA SER A 277 -19.56 -6.88 1.21
C SER A 277 -19.11 -8.06 0.36
N SER A 278 -19.87 -8.33 -0.70
CA SER A 278 -19.58 -9.35 -1.69
C SER A 278 -19.82 -8.78 -3.08
N ASN A 279 -18.80 -8.81 -3.94
CA ASN A 279 -18.85 -8.36 -5.33
C ASN A 279 -18.27 -9.40 -6.28
#